data_AF-A0A356TH92-F1
#
_entry.id   AF-A0A356TH92-F1
#
_cell.length_a   1.000
_cell.length_b   1.000
_cell.length_c   1.000
_cell.angle_alpha   90.00
_cell.angle_beta   90.00
_cell.angle_gamma   90.00
#
_symmetry.space_group_name_H-M   'P 1'
#
loop_
_entity.id
_entity.type
_entity.pdbx_description
1 polymer ?
#
loop_
_entity_poly.entity_id
_entity_poly.type
_entity_poly.pdbx_seq_one_letter_code
_entity_poly.pdbx_strand_id
1 'polypeptide(L)'
;GVAAALARVGSGRAVDPVVAEVLETIADDERGHAELAWEILRFCLDAGGAPVARRLRAQRLPRRMTSEALLPESLAAHGLPTRADLTDAHEETRAEVERRLAALLARYSQKPVSVLQVSSAQSVA
;
A
#
# COMPACT_ATOMS: atom_id res chain seq x y z
N GLY A 1 0.71 2.51 4.75
CA GLY A 1 0.17 3.36 3.66
C GLY A 1 -0.08 4.76 4.16
N VAL A 2 -0.62 5.67 3.33
CA VAL A 2 -0.81 7.08 3.71
C VAL A 2 -1.74 7.24 4.91
N ALA A 3 -2.84 6.46 4.96
CA ALA A 3 -3.77 6.47 6.09
C ALA A 3 -3.08 6.12 7.42
N ALA A 4 -2.29 5.05 7.45
CA ALA A 4 -1.51 4.66 8.63
C ALA A 4 -0.54 5.77 9.09
N ALA A 5 0.17 6.39 8.14
CA ALA A 5 1.11 7.47 8.45
C ALA A 5 0.38 8.68 9.06
N LEU A 6 -0.77 9.06 8.50
CA LEU A 6 -1.58 10.16 8.99
C LEU A 6 -2.19 9.88 10.37
N ALA A 7 -2.68 8.66 10.59
CA ALA A 7 -3.22 8.25 11.88
C ALA A 7 -2.16 8.33 12.99
N ARG A 8 -0.90 7.94 12.70
CA ARG A 8 0.23 8.11 13.66
C ARG A 8 0.54 9.57 13.97
N VAL A 9 0.56 10.42 12.93
CA VAL A 9 0.75 11.87 13.13
C VAL A 9 -0.37 12.44 14.00
N GLY A 10 -1.61 12.03 13.77
CA GLY A 10 -2.76 12.41 14.58
C GLY A 10 -2.63 11.94 16.02
N SER A 11 -2.31 10.66 16.23
CA SER A 11 -2.17 10.06 17.56
C SER A 11 -1.14 10.82 18.41
N GLY A 12 0.04 11.11 17.84
CA GLY A 12 1.11 11.84 18.55
C GLY A 12 0.79 13.29 18.91
N ARG A 13 -0.29 13.87 18.39
CA ARG A 13 -0.72 15.26 18.64
C ARG A 13 -2.04 15.38 19.38
N ALA A 14 -2.82 14.29 19.47
CA ALA A 14 -4.12 14.31 20.12
C ALA A 14 -3.97 14.57 21.63
N VAL A 15 -4.66 15.60 22.13
CA VAL A 15 -4.67 15.92 23.57
C VAL A 15 -5.54 14.95 24.36
N ASP A 16 -6.62 14.46 23.74
CA ASP A 16 -7.47 13.43 24.35
C ASP A 16 -6.79 12.05 24.22
N PRO A 17 -6.48 11.38 25.34
CA PRO A 17 -5.80 10.09 25.31
C PRO A 17 -6.62 8.99 24.62
N VAL A 18 -7.96 9.05 24.66
CA VAL A 18 -8.84 8.09 23.97
C VAL A 18 -8.74 8.27 22.46
N VAL A 19 -8.68 9.51 21.98
CA VAL A 19 -8.48 9.80 20.56
C VAL A 19 -7.10 9.31 20.11
N ALA A 20 -6.06 9.53 20.91
CA ALA A 20 -4.72 9.04 20.60
C ALA A 20 -4.67 7.50 20.47
N GLU A 21 -5.30 6.77 21.39
CA GLU A 21 -5.36 5.30 21.37
C GLU A 21 -6.13 4.77 20.15
N VAL A 22 -7.27 5.38 19.81
CA VAL A 22 -8.05 5.01 18.63
C VAL A 22 -7.25 5.25 17.36
N LEU A 23 -6.55 6.38 17.25
CA LEU A 23 -5.72 6.69 16.08
C LEU A 23 -4.52 5.73 15.94
N GLU A 24 -3.93 5.27 17.06
CA GLU A 24 -2.88 4.25 17.00
C GLU A 24 -3.43 2.91 16.52
N THR A 25 -4.61 2.51 16.97
CA THR A 25 -5.31 1.31 16.49
C THR A 25 -5.57 1.38 14.99
N ILE A 26 -6.10 2.51 14.50
CA ILE A 26 -6.31 2.76 13.07
C ILE A 26 -4.99 2.66 12.30
N ALA A 27 -3.90 3.23 12.84
CA ALA A 27 -2.61 3.16 12.19
C ALA A 27 -2.10 1.73 12.01
N ASP A 28 -2.32 0.87 13.00
CA ASP A 28 -1.93 -0.53 12.95
C ASP A 28 -2.78 -1.35 11.99
N ASP A 29 -4.09 -1.13 11.95
CA ASP A 29 -4.99 -1.78 10.98
C ASP A 29 -4.60 -1.40 9.54
N GLU A 30 -4.40 -0.11 9.27
CA GLU A 30 -4.02 0.39 7.95
C GLU A 30 -2.61 -0.06 7.51
N ARG A 31 -1.73 -0.33 8.48
CA ARG A 31 -0.44 -1.00 8.21
C ARG A 31 -0.67 -2.46 7.84
N GLY A 32 -1.52 -3.18 8.57
CA GLY A 32 -1.90 -4.57 8.27
C GLY A 32 -2.53 -4.71 6.89
N HIS A 33 -3.45 -3.82 6.51
CA HIS A 33 -4.05 -3.77 5.19
C HIS A 33 -3.02 -3.58 4.08
N ALA A 34 -2.04 -2.70 4.29
CA ALA A 34 -0.98 -2.48 3.32
C ALA A 34 -0.11 -3.73 3.14
N GLU A 35 0.25 -4.42 4.22
CA GLU A 35 1.01 -5.68 4.14
C GLU A 35 0.22 -6.78 3.43
N LEU A 36 -1.06 -6.97 3.79
CA LEU A 36 -1.95 -7.92 3.12
C LEU A 36 -2.04 -7.66 1.61
N ALA A 37 -2.16 -6.40 1.20
CA ALA A 37 -2.18 -6.02 -0.22
C ALA A 37 -0.90 -6.47 -0.96
N TRP A 38 0.27 -6.37 -0.32
CA TRP A 38 1.52 -6.88 -0.90
C TRP A 38 1.57 -8.40 -0.99
N GLU A 39 0.97 -9.12 -0.04
CA GLU A 39 0.83 -10.58 -0.11
C GLU A 39 -0.07 -11.00 -1.28
N ILE A 40 -1.18 -10.31 -1.46
CA ILE A 40 -2.10 -10.51 -2.59
C ILE A 40 -1.37 -10.24 -3.92
N LEU A 41 -0.59 -9.17 -4.01
CA LEU A 41 0.20 -8.88 -5.21
C LEU A 41 1.21 -10.00 -5.53
N ARG A 42 1.90 -10.54 -4.52
CA ARG A 42 2.79 -11.70 -4.70
C ARG A 42 2.03 -12.91 -5.22
N PHE A 43 0.92 -13.26 -4.57
CA PHE A 43 0.05 -14.36 -5.00
C PHE A 43 -0.39 -14.21 -6.47
N CYS A 44 -0.88 -13.03 -6.84
CA CYS A 44 -1.31 -12.75 -8.22
C CYS A 44 -0.16 -12.84 -9.23
N LEU A 45 1.05 -12.41 -8.85
CA LEU A 45 2.24 -12.52 -9.70
C LEU A 45 2.72 -13.96 -9.84
N ASP A 46 2.68 -14.76 -8.78
CA ASP A 46 3.05 -16.18 -8.82
C ASP A 46 2.06 -16.99 -9.66
N ALA A 47 0.76 -16.73 -9.55
CA ALA A 47 -0.26 -17.43 -10.32
C ALA A 47 -0.36 -16.93 -11.78
N GLY A 48 -0.29 -15.62 -11.99
CA GLY A 48 -0.58 -14.99 -13.28
C GLY A 48 0.64 -14.57 -14.10
N GLY A 49 1.84 -14.59 -13.54
CA GLY A 49 3.11 -14.40 -14.26
C GLY A 49 3.21 -13.10 -15.08
N ALA A 50 3.76 -13.20 -16.29
CA ALA A 50 4.11 -12.06 -17.14
C ALA A 50 2.92 -11.13 -17.49
N PRO A 51 1.71 -11.61 -17.80
CA PRO A 51 0.53 -10.76 -17.97
C PRO A 51 0.24 -9.85 -16.78
N VAL A 52 0.28 -10.39 -15.55
CA VAL A 52 0.04 -9.62 -14.32
C VAL A 52 1.16 -8.62 -14.10
N ALA A 53 2.42 -9.05 -14.25
CA ALA A 53 3.57 -8.15 -14.11
C ALA A 53 3.52 -6.97 -15.10
N ARG A 54 3.09 -7.21 -16.35
CA ARG A 54 2.90 -6.14 -17.34
C ARG A 54 1.80 -5.16 -16.94
N ARG A 55 0.65 -5.66 -16.46
CA ARG A 55 -0.44 -4.81 -15.97
C ARG A 55 -0.04 -3.98 -14.76
N LEU A 56 0.73 -4.57 -13.85
CA LEU A 56 1.22 -3.88 -12.66
C LEU A 56 2.23 -2.77 -13.02
N ARG A 57 3.14 -3.00 -13.97
CA ARG A 57 4.05 -1.96 -14.50
C ARG A 57 3.33 -0.77 -15.13
N ALA A 58 2.14 -0.99 -15.69
CA ALA A 58 1.35 0.06 -16.31
C ALA A 58 0.57 0.91 -15.29
N GLN A 59 0.50 0.50 -14.02
CA GLN A 59 -0.17 1.28 -12.98
C GLN A 59 0.60 2.56 -12.68
N ARG A 60 -0.13 3.66 -12.56
CA ARG A 60 0.43 4.96 -12.18
C ARG A 60 -0.06 5.30 -10.80
N LEU A 61 0.86 5.46 -9.86
CA LEU A 61 0.49 5.99 -8.54
C LEU A 61 0.06 7.45 -8.69
N PRO A 62 -0.98 7.88 -7.96
CA PRO A 62 -1.34 9.29 -7.89
C PRO A 62 -0.12 10.13 -7.50
N ARG A 63 0.09 11.26 -8.19
CA ARG A 63 1.18 12.20 -7.87
C ARG A 63 0.85 13.14 -6.72
N ARG A 64 -0.44 13.31 -6.46
CA ARG A 64 -0.97 14.16 -5.41
C ARG A 64 -2.15 13.44 -4.81
N MET A 65 -2.29 13.59 -3.50
CA MET A 65 -3.48 13.20 -2.78
C MET A 65 -4.23 14.47 -2.40
N THR A 66 -5.53 14.48 -2.67
CA THR A 66 -6.43 15.56 -2.23
C THR A 66 -7.42 14.96 -1.25
N SER A 67 -7.64 15.64 -0.14
CA SER A 67 -8.79 15.42 0.74
C SER A 67 -9.67 16.66 0.63
N GLU A 68 -10.99 16.47 0.54
CA GLU A 68 -11.95 17.58 0.65
C GLU A 68 -12.07 18.08 2.10
N ALA A 69 -11.72 17.24 3.07
CA ALA A 69 -11.72 17.56 4.50
C ALA A 69 -10.38 18.18 4.93
N LEU A 70 -9.96 19.26 4.28
CA LEU A 70 -8.83 20.06 4.76
C LEU A 70 -9.28 20.87 5.96
N LEU A 71 -9.19 20.23 7.11
CA LEU A 71 -9.56 20.83 8.37
C LEU A 71 -8.50 21.88 8.79
N PRO A 72 -8.92 22.98 9.42
CA PRO A 72 -8.00 24.03 9.85
C PRO A 72 -6.90 23.47 10.77
N GLU A 73 -5.71 24.08 10.74
CA GLU A 73 -4.58 23.71 11.59
C GLU A 73 -4.91 23.73 13.09
N SER A 74 -5.88 24.56 13.50
CA SER A 74 -6.39 24.61 14.87
C SER A 74 -6.94 23.27 15.36
N LEU A 75 -7.26 22.33 14.47
CA LEU A 75 -7.76 21.01 14.82
C LEU A 75 -6.65 19.95 14.98
N ALA A 76 -5.38 20.30 14.79
CA ALA A 76 -4.27 19.37 15.00
C ALA A 76 -4.21 18.81 16.42
N ALA A 77 -4.54 19.62 17.43
CA ALA A 77 -4.62 19.18 18.84
C ALA A 77 -5.72 18.13 19.09
N HIS A 78 -6.66 17.97 18.16
CA HIS A 78 -7.73 16.97 18.20
C HIS A 78 -7.38 15.73 17.36
N GLY A 79 -6.12 15.54 17.00
CA GLY A 79 -5.63 14.37 16.27
C GLY A 79 -5.91 14.41 14.76
N LEU A 80 -6.27 15.58 14.22
CA LEU A 80 -6.53 15.76 12.79
C LEU A 80 -5.26 16.26 12.06
N PRO A 81 -4.70 15.48 11.12
CA PRO A 81 -3.51 15.89 10.38
C PRO A 81 -3.78 17.10 9.47
N THR A 82 -2.76 17.93 9.30
CA THR A 82 -2.80 19.11 8.43
C THR A 82 -2.62 18.74 6.96
N ARG A 83 -2.78 19.74 6.07
CA ARG A 83 -2.47 19.58 4.64
C ARG A 83 -0.99 19.28 4.38
N ALA A 84 -0.09 19.85 5.20
CA ALA A 84 1.34 19.56 5.11
C ALA A 84 1.60 18.09 5.45
N ASP A 85 1.03 17.60 6.56
CA ASP A 85 1.18 16.19 6.97
C ASP A 85 0.67 15.23 5.89
N LEU A 86 -0.48 15.55 5.26
CA LEU A 86 -1.01 14.77 4.12
C LEU A 86 -0.03 14.74 2.94
N THR A 87 0.59 15.88 2.63
CA THR A 87 1.52 15.99 1.51
C THR A 87 2.77 15.18 1.78
N ASP A 88 3.37 15.36 2.95
CA ASP A 88 4.60 14.67 3.37
C ASP A 88 4.36 13.15 3.45
N ALA A 89 3.29 12.72 4.12
CA ALA A 89 2.93 11.31 4.24
C ALA A 89 2.65 10.67 2.87
N HIS A 90 2.03 11.42 1.95
CA HIS A 90 1.80 10.94 0.58
C HIS A 90 3.11 10.78 -0.19
N GLU A 91 3.98 11.78 -0.16
CA GLU A 91 5.26 11.75 -0.88
C GLU A 91 6.15 10.60 -0.39
N GLU A 92 6.30 10.45 0.93
CA GLU A 92 7.08 9.39 1.53
C GLU A 92 6.50 8.00 1.20
N THR A 93 5.19 7.83 1.42
CA THR A 93 4.53 6.54 1.13
C THR A 93 4.63 6.21 -0.35
N ARG A 94 4.45 7.19 -1.24
CA ARG A 94 4.54 6.98 -2.69
C ARG A 94 5.93 6.50 -3.08
N ALA A 95 6.97 7.15 -2.55
CA ALA A 95 8.35 6.74 -2.81
C ALA A 95 8.62 5.31 -2.29
N GLU A 96 8.10 4.94 -1.12
CA GLU A 96 8.22 3.58 -0.60
C GLU A 96 7.49 2.55 -1.47
N VAL A 97 6.26 2.84 -1.90
CA VAL A 97 5.51 1.96 -2.79
C VAL A 97 6.24 1.79 -4.13
N GLU A 98 6.79 2.87 -4.71
CA GLU A 98 7.59 2.80 -5.94
C GLU A 98 8.83 1.90 -5.75
N ARG A 99 9.57 2.06 -4.66
CA ARG A 99 10.74 1.22 -4.33
C ARG A 99 10.35 -0.25 -4.17
N ARG A 100 9.34 -0.53 -3.33
CA ARG A 100 8.91 -1.90 -3.03
C ARG A 100 8.33 -2.59 -4.28
N LEU A 101 7.60 -1.85 -5.11
CA LEU A 101 7.10 -2.35 -6.38
C LEU A 101 8.23 -2.69 -7.36
N ALA A 102 9.24 -1.82 -7.49
CA ALA A 102 10.39 -2.07 -8.33
C ALA A 102 11.16 -3.33 -7.88
N ALA A 103 11.39 -3.47 -6.58
CA ALA A 103 12.03 -4.66 -5.99
C ALA A 103 11.21 -5.93 -6.22
N LEU A 104 9.89 -5.87 -6.04
CA LEU A 104 8.99 -6.98 -6.31
C LEU A 104 9.08 -7.42 -7.77
N LEU A 105 8.92 -6.49 -8.72
CA LEU A 105 8.92 -6.80 -10.15
C LEU A 105 10.28 -7.30 -10.66
N ALA A 106 11.41 -6.84 -10.08
CA ALA A 106 12.73 -7.34 -10.42
C ALA A 106 12.85 -8.86 -10.20
N ARG A 107 12.28 -9.37 -9.09
CA ARG A 107 12.26 -10.81 -8.77
C ARG A 107 11.49 -11.63 -9.80
N TYR A 108 10.39 -11.08 -10.35
CA TYR A 108 9.57 -11.76 -11.36
C TYR A 108 10.06 -11.56 -12.80
N SER A 109 10.97 -10.62 -13.06
CA SER A 109 11.73 -10.57 -14.33
C SER A 109 12.82 -11.64 -14.39
N GLN A 110 13.33 -12.09 -13.24
CA GLN A 110 14.44 -13.04 -13.13
C GLN A 110 14.00 -14.51 -12.96
N LYS A 111 12.74 -14.75 -12.60
CA LYS A 111 12.19 -16.10 -12.44
C LYS A 111 11.92 -16.69 -13.84
N PRO A 112 12.58 -17.80 -14.25
CA PRO A 112 12.22 -18.47 -15.50
C PRO A 112 10.74 -18.86 -15.43
N VAL A 113 10.02 -18.71 -16.55
CA VAL A 113 8.64 -19.16 -16.67
C VAL A 113 8.65 -20.67 -16.45
N SER A 114 8.33 -21.11 -15.23
CA SER A 114 8.08 -22.51 -14.98
C SER A 114 6.76 -22.82 -15.66
N VAL A 115 6.86 -23.35 -16.89
CA VAL A 115 5.73 -23.93 -17.60
C VAL A 115 5.23 -25.05 -16.70
N LEU A 116 4.14 -24.83 -15.99
CA LEU A 116 3.38 -25.93 -15.41
C LEU A 116 2.96 -26.80 -16.59
N GLN A 117 3.71 -27.88 -16.82
CA GLN A 117 3.36 -28.92 -17.77
C GLN A 117 2.07 -29.56 -17.23
N VAL A 118 0.93 -29.08 -17.73
CA VAL A 118 -0.31 -29.84 -17.65
C VAL A 118 -0.08 -31.07 -18.53
N SER A 119 0.35 -32.16 -17.91
CA SER A 119 0.49 -33.45 -18.56
C SER A 119 -0.89 -33.86 -19.05
N SER A 120 -1.10 -33.78 -20.37
CA SER A 120 -2.26 -34.33 -21.04
C SER A 120 -2.24 -35.84 -20.84
N ALA A 121 -3.03 -36.33 -19.87
CA ALA A 121 -3.29 -37.74 -19.72
C ALA A 121 -3.84 -38.28 -21.04
N GLN A 122 -3.16 -39.30 -21.53
CA GLN A 122 -3.33 -39.90 -22.84
C GLN A 122 -4.74 -40.46 -23.04
N SER A 123 -5.22 -40.28 -24.26
CA SER A 123 -6.31 -41.02 -24.88
C SER A 123 -6.13 -42.52 -24.66
N VAL A 124 -7.14 -43.18 -24.09
CA VAL A 124 -7.29 -44.63 -24.18
C VAL A 124 -8.47 -44.90 -25.11
N ALA A 125 -8.18 -45.71 -26.12
CA ALA A 125 -9.05 -46.16 -27.20
C ALA A 125 -10.23 -47.00 -26.71
#